data_AF-A0A942NN09-F1
#
_entry.id   AF-A0A942NN09-F1
#
_cell.length_a   1.000
_cell.length_b   1.000
_cell.length_c   1.000
_cell.angle_alpha   90.00
_cell.angle_beta   90.00
_cell.angle_gamma   90.00
#
_symmetry.space_group_name_H-M   'P 1'
#
loop_
_entity.id
_entity.type
_entity.pdbx_description
1 polymer ?
#
loop_
_entity_poly.entity_id
_entity_poly.type
_entity_poly.pdbx_seq_one_letter_code
_entity_poly.pdbx_strand_id
1 'polypeptide(L)'
;MDKLVHVTTRFKSLSESQQDLIINEIENLLTASSTDVREKQSTHQQSCGPTCPECQGTNFRRNGHQQGQQVYLCKDCGRQYRQSSGTLISWLKKPELLHTYIRYMLQGYSLRKCAVMTGISLQTSFD
;
A
#
# COMPACT_ATOMS: atom_id res chain seq x y z
N MET A 1 -26.44 8.24 -5.88
CA MET A 1 -26.72 7.31 -4.77
C MET A 1 -27.53 6.09 -5.21
N ASP A 2 -28.49 6.22 -6.14
CA ASP A 2 -29.36 5.12 -6.58
C ASP A 2 -28.66 3.84 -7.04
N LYS A 3 -27.56 3.96 -7.79
CA LYS A 3 -26.82 2.78 -8.27
C LYS A 3 -26.25 1.95 -7.13
N LEU A 4 -25.77 2.61 -6.07
CA LEU A 4 -25.16 1.93 -4.92
C LEU A 4 -26.22 1.20 -4.09
N VAL A 5 -27.39 1.83 -3.92
CA VAL A 5 -28.56 1.22 -3.26
C VAL A 5 -29.06 0.02 -4.08
N HIS A 6 -29.17 0.16 -5.40
CA HIS A 6 -29.62 -0.93 -6.27
C HIS A 6 -28.68 -2.14 -6.22
N VAL A 7 -27.36 -1.91 -6.27
CA VAL A 7 -26.35 -2.99 -6.19
C VAL A 7 -26.37 -3.67 -4.82
N THR A 8 -26.45 -2.92 -3.73
CA THR A 8 -26.46 -3.50 -2.38
C THR A 8 -27.75 -4.25 -2.07
N THR A 9 -28.90 -3.77 -2.55
CA THR A 9 -30.18 -4.49 -2.43
C THR A 9 -30.14 -5.79 -3.22
N ARG A 10 -29.61 -5.77 -4.45
CA ARG A 10 -29.50 -6.99 -5.26
C ARG A 10 -28.55 -8.00 -4.64
N PHE A 11 -27.41 -7.55 -4.12
CA PHE A 11 -26.44 -8.38 -3.42
C PHE A 11 -27.07 -9.09 -2.20
N LYS A 12 -27.78 -8.34 -1.35
CA LYS A 12 -28.47 -8.89 -0.17
C LYS A 12 -29.59 -9.89 -0.51
N SER A 13 -30.12 -9.86 -1.73
CA SER A 13 -31.18 -10.78 -2.18
C SER A 13 -30.68 -12.17 -2.62
N LEU A 14 -29.36 -12.38 -2.65
CA LEU A 14 -28.73 -13.63 -3.09
C LEU A 14 -28.45 -14.57 -1.91
N SER A 15 -28.25 -15.87 -2.18
CA SER A 15 -27.81 -16.83 -1.16
C SER A 15 -26.39 -16.52 -0.68
N GLU A 16 -26.02 -16.95 0.53
CA GLU A 16 -24.67 -16.75 1.08
C GLU A 16 -23.58 -17.24 0.13
N SER A 17 -23.75 -18.44 -0.45
CA SER A 17 -22.82 -18.99 -1.45
C SER A 17 -22.65 -18.10 -2.70
N GLN A 18 -23.71 -17.43 -3.14
CA GLN A 18 -23.67 -16.54 -4.30
C GLN A 18 -23.08 -15.18 -3.93
N GLN A 19 -23.34 -14.69 -2.72
CA GLN A 19 -22.71 -13.49 -2.18
C GLN A 19 -21.20 -13.67 -2.08
N ASP A 20 -20.74 -14.82 -1.59
CA ASP A 20 -19.31 -15.16 -1.49
C ASP A 20 -18.63 -15.20 -2.86
N LEU A 21 -19.29 -15.79 -3.87
CA LEU A 21 -18.77 -15.79 -5.25
C LEU A 21 -18.63 -14.38 -5.81
N ILE A 22 -19.61 -13.50 -5.56
CA ILE A 22 -19.56 -12.11 -6.01
C ILE A 22 -18.48 -11.33 -5.27
N ILE A 23 -18.34 -11.53 -3.95
CA ILE A 23 -17.27 -10.92 -3.17
C ILE A 23 -15.92 -11.31 -3.76
N ASN A 24 -15.67 -12.60 -3.98
CA ASN A 24 -14.44 -13.11 -4.56
C ASN A 24 -14.16 -12.53 -5.95
N GLU A 25 -15.18 -12.35 -6.79
CA GLU A 25 -15.01 -11.77 -8.12
C GLU A 25 -14.69 -10.28 -8.08
N ILE A 26 -15.38 -9.51 -7.24
CA ILE A 26 -15.06 -8.09 -7.00
C ILE A 26 -13.63 -7.96 -6.47
N GLU A 27 -13.28 -8.84 -5.54
CA GLU A 27 -11.95 -8.97 -4.98
C GLU A 27 -10.90 -9.24 -6.06
N ASN A 28 -11.16 -10.12 -7.03
CA ASN A 28 -10.28 -10.38 -8.16
C ASN A 28 -10.15 -9.16 -9.09
N LEU A 29 -11.25 -8.45 -9.39
CA LEU A 29 -11.24 -7.24 -10.21
C LEU A 29 -10.43 -6.10 -9.56
N LEU A 30 -10.50 -5.97 -8.24
CA LEU A 30 -9.71 -5.00 -7.47
C LEU A 30 -8.22 -5.39 -7.38
N THR A 31 -7.89 -6.67 -7.53
CA THR A 31 -6.50 -7.17 -7.51
C THR A 31 -5.88 -7.15 -8.90
N ALA A 32 -6.63 -7.46 -9.96
CA ALA A 32 -6.17 -7.32 -11.34
C ALA A 32 -5.89 -5.85 -11.71
N SER A 33 -6.51 -4.91 -10.99
CA SER A 33 -6.26 -3.47 -11.09
C SER A 33 -5.24 -2.96 -10.06
N SER A 34 -4.64 -3.82 -9.23
CA SER A 34 -3.58 -3.43 -8.30
C SER A 34 -2.26 -3.23 -9.04
N THR A 35 -2.19 -2.08 -9.69
CA THR A 35 -0.99 -1.27 -9.85
C THR A 35 -0.21 -1.24 -8.53
N ASP A 36 1.10 -1.45 -8.65
CA ASP A 36 2.09 -1.59 -7.58
C ASP A 36 1.89 -0.51 -6.49
N VAL A 37 1.99 -0.87 -5.20
CA VAL A 37 1.87 0.08 -4.08
C VAL A 37 2.83 1.26 -4.25
N ARG A 38 3.95 1.04 -4.95
CA ARG A 38 4.89 2.08 -5.38
C ARG A 38 4.28 3.13 -6.30
N GLU A 39 3.40 2.77 -7.22
CA GLU A 39 2.78 3.69 -8.18
C GLU A 39 1.77 4.63 -7.51
N LYS A 40 0.99 4.14 -6.54
CA LYS A 40 0.00 4.99 -5.83
C LYS A 40 0.62 6.00 -4.87
N GLN A 41 1.76 5.69 -4.23
CA GLN A 41 2.48 6.69 -3.45
C GLN A 41 3.12 7.76 -4.34
N SER A 42 3.53 7.39 -5.55
CA SER A 42 4.15 8.29 -6.52
C SER A 42 3.20 9.41 -6.97
N THR A 43 1.92 9.10 -7.21
CA THR A 43 0.95 10.07 -7.77
C THR A 43 0.44 11.08 -6.74
N HIS A 44 0.27 10.70 -5.47
CA HIS A 44 -0.22 11.62 -4.43
C HIS A 44 0.85 12.61 -3.93
N GLN A 45 2.13 12.23 -3.98
CA GLN A 45 3.25 13.09 -3.56
C GLN A 45 3.85 13.91 -4.72
N GLN A 46 3.36 13.75 -5.95
CA GLN A 46 3.79 14.58 -7.09
C GLN A 46 3.14 15.97 -7.09
N SER A 47 1.98 16.16 -6.43
CA SER A 47 1.28 17.45 -6.38
C SER A 47 1.77 18.36 -5.25
N CYS A 48 2.36 17.81 -4.19
CA CYS A 48 2.94 18.53 -3.07
C CYS A 48 4.31 17.92 -2.80
N GLY A 49 5.39 18.65 -3.12
CA GLY A 49 6.75 18.11 -3.13
C GLY A 49 7.16 17.37 -1.84
N PRO A 50 8.21 16.53 -1.90
CA PRO A 50 8.59 15.64 -0.80
C PRO A 50 8.97 16.44 0.45
N THR A 51 8.17 16.26 1.51
CA THR A 51 8.37 16.92 2.82
C THR A 51 9.40 16.16 3.65
N CYS A 52 10.24 16.87 4.41
CA CYS A 52 11.22 16.24 5.28
C CYS A 52 10.51 15.42 6.39
N PRO A 53 10.82 14.13 6.56
CA PRO A 53 10.16 13.30 7.58
C PRO A 53 10.57 13.66 9.02
N GLU A 54 11.68 14.37 9.21
CA GLU A 54 12.21 14.73 10.53
C GLU A 54 11.60 16.03 11.06
N CYS A 55 11.64 17.10 10.26
CA CYS A 55 11.23 18.44 10.68
C CYS A 55 9.98 18.97 9.94
N GLN A 56 9.43 18.19 9.00
CA GLN A 56 8.30 18.59 8.16
C GLN A 56 8.57 19.82 7.26
N GLY A 57 9.83 20.24 7.13
CA GLY A 57 10.23 21.31 6.23
C GLY A 57 10.05 20.94 4.76
N THR A 58 9.67 21.93 3.95
CA THR A 58 9.49 21.81 2.50
C THR A 58 10.68 22.38 1.71
N ASN A 59 11.67 22.95 2.40
CA ASN A 59 12.87 23.49 1.78
C ASN A 59 13.93 22.39 1.61
N PHE A 60 14.09 21.90 0.38
CA PHE A 60 15.02 20.84 0.06
C PHE A 60 15.84 21.12 -1.21
N ARG A 61 16.88 20.31 -1.42
CA ARG A 61 17.55 20.18 -2.73
C ARG A 61 17.64 18.71 -3.13
N ARG A 62 17.65 18.45 -4.43
CA ARG A 62 17.94 17.12 -4.99
C ARG A 62 19.41 16.79 -4.72
N ASN A 63 19.68 15.64 -4.12
CA ASN A 63 20.99 15.20 -3.63
C ASN A 63 21.41 13.87 -4.29
N GLY A 64 21.35 13.82 -5.62
CA GLY A 64 21.69 12.62 -6.40
C GLY A 64 20.66 11.49 -6.29
N HIS A 65 21.07 10.30 -6.73
CA HIS A 65 20.24 9.10 -6.72
C HIS A 65 20.96 7.97 -5.98
N GLN A 66 20.19 7.14 -5.29
CA GLN A 66 20.71 5.93 -4.64
C GLN A 66 19.74 4.78 -4.92
N GLN A 67 20.26 3.64 -5.40
CA GLN A 67 19.45 2.49 -5.81
C GLN A 67 18.32 2.88 -6.79
N GLY A 68 18.62 3.76 -7.74
CA GLY A 68 17.66 4.24 -8.74
C GLY A 68 16.59 5.22 -8.24
N GLN A 69 16.58 5.57 -6.95
CA GLN A 69 15.62 6.53 -6.37
C GLN A 69 16.27 7.88 -6.10
N GLN A 70 15.52 8.95 -6.33
CA GLN A 70 15.93 10.32 -6.00
C GLN A 70 16.11 10.49 -4.48
N VAL A 71 17.25 11.03 -4.07
CA VAL A 71 17.54 11.43 -2.69
C VAL A 71 17.39 12.94 -2.57
N TYR A 72 16.82 13.40 -1.46
CA TYR A 72 16.61 14.80 -1.10
C TYR A 72 17.42 15.15 0.14
N LEU A 73 17.93 16.37 0.21
CA LEU A 73 18.56 16.93 1.40
C LEU A 73 17.70 18.09 1.90
N CYS A 74 17.18 17.98 3.13
CA CYS A 74 16.48 19.08 3.79
C CYS A 74 17.48 20.18 4.14
N LYS A 75 17.16 21.43 3.80
CA LYS A 75 18.02 22.59 4.11
C LYS A 75 17.82 23.11 5.54
N ASP A 76 16.70 22.76 6.17
CA ASP A 76 16.36 23.25 7.51
C ASP A 76 17.04 22.40 8.60
N CYS A 77 17.07 21.08 8.44
CA CYS A 77 17.67 20.15 9.42
C CYS A 77 18.87 19.34 8.91
N GLY A 78 19.23 19.47 7.63
CA GLY A 78 20.36 18.74 7.04
C GLY A 78 20.10 17.24 6.80
N ARG A 79 18.89 16.73 7.07
CA ARG A 79 18.56 15.31 6.89
C ARG A 79 18.49 14.93 5.41
N GLN A 80 19.07 13.78 5.08
CA GLN A 80 18.85 13.12 3.79
C GLN A 80 17.65 12.18 3.86
N TYR A 81 16.78 12.23 2.85
CA TYR A 81 15.58 11.42 2.80
C TYR A 81 15.19 11.10 1.36
N ARG A 82 14.40 10.05 1.18
CA ARG A 82 13.77 9.67 -0.08
C ARG A 82 12.29 10.01 0.00
N GLN A 83 11.62 9.95 -1.14
CA GLN A 83 10.18 10.15 -1.21
C GLN A 83 9.40 9.15 -0.32
N SER A 84 9.88 7.91 -0.21
CA SER A 84 9.29 6.89 0.66
C SER A 84 9.68 7.05 2.13
N SER A 85 10.67 7.87 2.49
CA SER A 85 11.14 8.00 3.87
C SER A 85 10.02 8.49 4.79
N GLY A 86 9.87 7.86 5.96
CA GLY A 86 8.79 8.16 6.90
C GLY A 86 7.43 7.58 6.52
N THR A 87 7.33 6.83 5.41
CA THR A 87 6.12 6.07 5.07
C THR A 87 6.18 4.65 5.61
N LEU A 88 5.02 3.99 5.69
CA LEU A 88 4.90 2.58 6.08
C LEU A 88 5.82 1.64 5.29
N ILE A 89 6.10 1.95 4.02
CA ILE A 89 6.91 1.09 3.17
C ILE A 89 8.42 1.33 3.27
N SER A 90 8.87 2.37 3.98
CA SER A 90 10.30 2.72 4.05
C SER A 90 11.17 1.64 4.70
N TRP A 91 10.57 0.86 5.61
CA TRP A 91 11.27 -0.18 6.37
C TRP A 91 10.97 -1.59 5.86
N LEU A 92 10.06 -1.73 4.90
CA LEU A 92 9.68 -3.04 4.39
C LEU A 92 10.72 -3.54 3.39
N LYS A 93 11.17 -4.78 3.61
CA LYS A 93 12.06 -5.49 2.66
C LYS A 93 11.34 -5.82 1.34
N LYS A 94 10.03 -6.09 1.41
CA LYS A 94 9.16 -6.49 0.29
C LYS A 94 7.88 -5.64 0.23
N PRO A 95 7.99 -4.32 -0.06
CA PRO A 95 6.85 -3.40 -0.01
C PRO A 95 5.74 -3.74 -1.02
N GLU A 96 6.08 -4.41 -2.13
CA GLU A 96 5.15 -4.91 -3.14
C GLU A 96 4.14 -5.93 -2.61
N LEU A 97 4.50 -6.67 -1.56
CA LEU A 97 3.63 -7.68 -0.95
C LEU A 97 2.69 -7.10 0.12
N LEU A 98 2.92 -5.85 0.56
CA LEU A 98 2.21 -5.26 1.69
C LEU A 98 0.69 -5.26 1.49
N HIS A 99 0.22 -4.89 0.30
CA HIS A 99 -1.21 -4.82 0.01
C HIS A 99 -1.89 -6.18 0.14
N THR A 100 -1.32 -7.21 -0.48
CA THR A 100 -1.81 -8.59 -0.40
C THR A 100 -1.73 -9.12 1.02
N TYR A 101 -0.64 -8.83 1.74
CA TYR A 101 -0.46 -9.26 3.12
C TYR A 101 -1.52 -8.65 4.05
N ILE A 102 -1.78 -7.34 3.95
CA ILE A 102 -2.83 -6.65 4.72
C ILE A 102 -4.21 -7.23 4.43
N ARG A 103 -4.50 -7.53 3.17
CA ARG A 103 -5.79 -8.13 2.80
C ARG A 103 -6.04 -9.46 3.51
N TYR A 104 -5.05 -10.34 3.55
CA TYR A 104 -5.16 -11.60 4.29
C TYR A 104 -5.33 -11.39 5.80
N MET A 105 -4.65 -10.40 6.39
CA MET A 105 -4.87 -10.04 7.79
C MET A 105 -6.31 -9.57 8.04
N LEU A 106 -6.86 -8.73 7.17
CA LEU A 106 -8.25 -8.23 7.29
C LEU A 106 -9.30 -9.33 7.14
N GLN A 107 -9.01 -10.38 6.40
CA GLN A 107 -9.85 -11.59 6.31
C GLN A 107 -9.75 -12.48 7.57
N GLY A 108 -8.95 -12.10 8.58
CA GLY A 108 -8.81 -12.83 9.84
C GLY A 108 -7.86 -14.03 9.77
N TYR A 109 -7.02 -14.13 8.73
CA TYR A 109 -6.04 -15.20 8.66
C TYR A 109 -4.92 -15.01 9.69
N SER A 110 -4.41 -16.13 10.21
CA SER A 110 -3.25 -16.09 11.09
C SER A 110 -2.01 -15.62 10.32
N LEU A 111 -1.08 -14.95 11.01
CA LEU A 111 0.18 -14.49 10.39
C LEU A 111 0.94 -15.60 9.68
N ARG A 112 0.87 -16.84 10.21
CA ARG A 112 1.47 -18.02 9.57
C ARG A 112 0.80 -18.35 8.24
N LYS A 113 -0.54 -18.27 8.16
CA LYS A 113 -1.28 -18.45 6.90
C LYS A 113 -0.99 -17.29 5.93
N CYS A 114 -0.97 -16.04 6.41
CA CYS A 114 -0.60 -14.87 5.59
C CYS A 114 0.80 -15.01 4.99
N ALA A 115 1.79 -15.42 5.78
CA ALA A 115 3.17 -15.62 5.34
C ALA A 115 3.27 -16.70 4.25
N VAL A 116 2.60 -17.85 4.44
CA VAL A 116 2.54 -18.91 3.43
C VAL A 116 1.89 -18.40 2.14
N MET A 117 0.74 -17.73 2.23
CA MET A 117 0.01 -17.23 1.05
C MET A 117 0.75 -16.13 0.28
N THR A 118 1.59 -15.34 0.96
CA THR A 118 2.40 -14.28 0.34
C THR A 118 3.81 -14.73 -0.05
N GLY A 119 4.19 -15.97 0.24
CA GLY A 119 5.51 -16.51 -0.11
C GLY A 119 6.67 -15.89 0.70
N ILE A 120 6.42 -15.54 1.97
CA ILE A 120 7.44 -15.06 2.90
C ILE A 120 7.58 -16.00 4.10
N SER A 121 8.70 -15.91 4.83
CA SER A 121 8.83 -16.61 6.10
C SER A 121 7.99 -15.90 7.17
N LEU A 122 7.56 -16.63 8.20
CA LEU A 122 6.86 -16.02 9.32
C LEU A 122 7.70 -14.92 9.99
N GLN A 123 9.02 -15.08 10.05
CA GLN A 123 9.94 -14.07 10.58
C GLN A 123 9.83 -12.74 9.81
N THR A 124 9.69 -12.77 8.48
CA THR A 124 9.50 -11.54 7.68
C THR A 124 8.22 -10.78 8.01
N SER A 125 7.27 -11.40 8.74
CA SER A 125 6.09 -10.68 9.22
C SER A 125 6.38 -9.74 10.40
N PHE A 126 7.53 -9.91 11.04
CA PHE A 126 7.96 -9.15 12.23
C PHE A 126 9.22 -8.29 12.00
N ASP A 127 9.99 -8.58 10.94
CA ASP A 127 11.22 -7.87 10.55
C ASP A 127 11.01 -6.86 9.42
#